data_AF-A0AB36SDC1-F1
#
_entry.id   AF-A0AB36SDC1-F1
#
_cell.length_a   1.000
_cell.length_b   1.000
_cell.length_c   1.000
_cell.angle_alpha   90.00
_cell.angle_beta   90.00
_cell.angle_gamma   90.00
#
_symmetry.space_group_name_H-M   'P 1'
#
loop_
_entity.id
_entity.type
_entity.pdbx_description
1 polymer ?
#
loop_
_entity_poly.entity_id
_entity_poly.type
_entity_poly.pdbx_seq_one_letter_code
_entity_poly.pdbx_strand_id
1 'polypeptide(L)' 'MDKINELLSKYDFPLPVLSDVNHRLECCKEEAYVAQQLRYLENLVKFGKVNLKVEEK' A
#
# COMPACT_ATOMS: atom_id res chain seq x y z
N MET A 1 -2.98 -10.36 -2.09
CA MET A 1 -3.08 -9.54 -0.86
C MET A 1 -1.75 -9.49 -0.10
N ASP A 2 -0.99 -10.58 -0.03
CA ASP A 2 0.26 -10.66 0.76
C ASP A 2 1.28 -9.55 0.44
N LYS A 3 1.50 -9.25 -0.85
CA LYS A 3 2.42 -8.17 -1.26
C LYS A 3 1.99 -6.78 -0.78
N ILE A 4 0.69 -6.51 -0.75
CA ILE A 4 0.17 -5.23 -0.22
C ILE A 4 0.47 -5.17 1.28
N ASN A 5 0.15 -6.23 2.02
CA ASN A 5 0.41 -6.30 3.45
C ASN A 5 1.90 -6.14 3.79
N GLU A 6 2.79 -6.74 2.98
CA GLU A 6 4.24 -6.58 3.11
C GLU A 6 4.70 -5.13 2.92
N LEU A 7 4.14 -4.42 1.94
CA LEU A 7 4.43 -3.00 1.77
C LEU A 7 3.93 -2.19 2.97
N LEU A 8 2.69 -2.41 3.40
CA LEU A 8 2.08 -1.70 4.51
C LEU A 8 2.80 -1.94 5.85
N SER A 9 3.43 -3.10 6.02
CA SER A 9 4.25 -3.38 7.21
C SER A 9 5.64 -2.74 7.15
N LYS A 10 6.22 -2.58 5.95
CA LYS A 10 7.58 -2.04 5.76
C LYS A 10 7.66 -0.53 5.65
N TYR A 11 6.64 0.12 5.09
CA TYR A 11 6.67 1.55 4.77
C TYR A 11 5.58 2.33 5.50
N ASP A 12 5.90 3.57 5.84
CA ASP A 12 4.98 4.51 6.46
C ASP A 12 4.19 5.26 5.38
N PHE A 13 3.04 4.69 5.01
CA PHE A 13 2.13 5.29 4.06
C PHE A 13 1.24 6.35 4.75
N PRO A 14 1.00 7.51 4.11
CA PRO A 14 0.07 8.51 4.63
C PRO A 14 -1.33 7.92 4.85
N LEU A 15 -2.01 8.33 5.93
CA LEU A 15 -3.38 7.90 6.24
C LEU A 15 -4.36 8.00 5.05
N PRO A 16 -4.34 9.05 4.21
CA PRO A 16 -5.21 9.11 3.04
C PRO A 16 -4.98 7.97 2.04
N VAL A 17 -3.72 7.55 1.84
CA VAL A 17 -3.36 6.43 0.95
C VAL A 17 -3.90 5.12 1.52
N LEU A 18 -3.72 4.90 2.83
CA LEU A 18 -4.23 3.72 3.51
C LEU A 18 -5.75 3.62 3.42
N SER A 19 -6.45 4.72 3.65
CA SER A 19 -7.91 4.78 3.57
C SER A 19 -8.42 4.51 2.15
N ASP A 20 -7.81 5.10 1.13
CA ASP A 20 -8.21 4.88 -0.28
C ASP A 20 -7.99 3.42 -0.71
N VAL A 21 -6.81 2.86 -0.43
CA VAL A 21 -6.51 1.47 -0.78
C VAL A 21 -7.44 0.51 -0.03
N ASN A 22 -7.70 0.72 1.25
CA ASN A 22 -8.61 -0.12 2.02
C ASN A 22 -10.03 -0.09 1.44
N HIS A 23 -10.56 1.11 1.17
CA HIS A 23 -11.90 1.28 0.61
C HIS A 23 -12.04 0.57 -0.75
N ARG A 24 -11.02 0.69 -1.62
CA ARG A 24 -10.99 0.04 -2.92
C ARG A 24 -11.00 -1.48 -2.83
N LEU A 25 -10.22 -2.04 -1.91
CA LEU A 25 -10.12 -3.48 -1.68
C LEU A 25 -11.37 -4.06 -0.99
N GLU A 26 -12.10 -3.25 -0.23
CA GLU A 26 -13.42 -3.62 0.32
C GLU A 26 -14.50 -3.62 -0.75
N CYS A 27 -14.50 -2.63 -1.64
CA CYS A 27 -15.50 -2.46 -2.68
C CYS A 27 -15.38 -3.48 -3.82
N CYS A 28 -14.15 -3.80 -4.26
CA CYS A 28 -13.90 -4.72 -5.37
C CYS A 28 -12.61 -5.53 -5.13
N LYS A 29 -12.76 -6.87 -5.17
CA LYS A 29 -11.65 -7.82 -4.98
C LYS A 29 -11.22 -8.51 -6.26
N GLU A 30 -11.62 -7.98 -7.41
CA GLU A 30 -11.15 -8.48 -8.71
C GLU A 30 -9.62 -8.37 -8.81
N GLU A 31 -8.99 -9.40 -9.35
CA GLU A 31 -7.53 -9.54 -9.38
C GLU A 31 -6.85 -8.35 -10.06
N ALA A 32 -7.43 -7.86 -11.16
CA ALA A 32 -6.93 -6.69 -11.88
C ALA A 32 -6.98 -5.41 -11.01
N TYR A 33 -8.00 -5.27 -10.17
CA TYR A 33 -8.16 -4.13 -9.28
C TYR A 33 -7.18 -4.17 -8.11
N VAL A 34 -6.97 -5.37 -7.54
CA VAL A 34 -5.94 -5.61 -6.51
C VAL A 34 -4.54 -5.32 -7.06
N ALA A 35 -4.25 -5.74 -8.30
CA ALA A 35 -2.99 -5.45 -8.97
C ALA A 35 -2.78 -3.94 -9.19
N GLN A 36 -3.84 -3.20 -9.49
CA GLN A 36 -3.77 -1.73 -9.60
C GLN A 36 -3.39 -1.08 -8.27
N GLN A 37 -3.95 -1.54 -7.14
CA GLN A 37 -3.63 -1.01 -5.81
C GLN A 37 -2.19 -1.34 -5.41
N LEU A 38 -1.73 -2.57 -5.69
CA LEU A 38 -0.35 -2.96 -5.45
C LEU A 38 0.62 -2.05 -6.22
N ARG A 39 0.39 -1.85 -7.52
CA ARG A 39 1.24 -0.99 -8.36
C ARG A 39 1.28 0.46 -7.86
N TYR A 40 0.16 0.97 -7.35
CA TYR A 40 0.10 2.30 -6.77
C TYR A 40 1.04 2.43 -5.56
N LEU A 41 0.98 1.48 -4.62
CA LEU A 41 1.84 1.45 -3.44
C LEU A 41 3.33 1.28 -3.82
N GLU A 42 3.63 0.38 -4.77
CA GLU A 42 5.00 0.17 -5.28
C GLU A 42 5.57 1.45 -5.90
N ASN A 43 4.75 2.22 -6.62
CA ASN A 43 5.18 3.49 -7.19
C ASN A 43 5.52 4.52 -6.11
N LEU A 44 4.72 4.62 -5.04
CA LEU A 44 5.02 5.53 -3.95
C LEU A 44 6.38 5.22 -3.30
N VAL A 45 6.69 3.93 -3.14
CA VAL A 45 8.01 3.48 -2.67
C VAL A 45 9.10 3.84 -3.68
N LYS A 46 8.92 3.46 -4.95
CA LYS A 46 9.90 3.69 -6.02
C LYS A 46 10.26 5.16 -6.20
N PHE A 47 9.29 6.06 -6.04
CA PHE A 47 9.48 7.51 -6.16
C PHE A 47 9.91 8.19 -4.85
N GLY A 48 10.20 7.42 -3.80
CA GLY A 48 10.63 7.97 -2.50
C GLY A 48 9.57 8.85 -1.84
N LYS A 49 8.29 8.56 -2.08
CA LYS A 49 7.15 9.31 -1.50
C LYS A 49 6.76 8.82 -0.10
N VAL A 50 7.35 7.71 0.34
CA VAL A 50 7.13 7.10 1.65
C VAL A 50 8.46 6.67 2.24
N ASN A 51 8.53 6.66 3.57
CA ASN A 51 9.72 6.25 4.30
C ASN A 51 9.58 4.80 4.74
N LEU A 52 10.71 4.12 4.96
CA LEU A 52 10.70 2.86 5.69
C LEU A 52 10.26 3.13 7.13
N LYS A 53 9.44 2.24 7.70
CA LYS A 53 9.15 2.27 9.13
C LYS A 53 10.45 1.97 9.87
N VAL A 54 10.81 2.85 10.79
CA VAL A 54 11.88 2.58 11.74
C VAL A 54 11.25 1.75 12.84
N GLU A 55 11.66 0.49 12.99
CA GLU A 55 11.31 -0.27 14.19
C GLU A 55 12.02 0.39 15.37
N GLU A 56 11.26 1.14 16.19
CA GLU A 56 11.73 1.51 17.53
C GLU A 56 11.89 0.21 18.33
N LYS A 57 13.15 -0.12 18.62
CA LYS A 57 13.54 -1.26 19.48
C LYS A 57 13.20 -1.01 20.94
#